data_AF-A0A644VVJ9-F1
#
_entry.id   AF-A0A644VVJ9-F1
#
_cell.length_a   1.000
_cell.length_b   1.000
_cell.length_c   1.000
_cell.angle_alpha   90.00
_cell.angle_beta   90.00
_cell.angle_gamma   90.00
#
_symmetry.space_group_name_H-M   'P 1'
#
loop_
_entity.id
_entity.type
_entity.pdbx_description
1 polymer ?
#
loop_
_entity_poly.entity_id
_entity_poly.type
_entity_poly.pdbx_seq_one_letter_code
_entity_poly.pdbx_strand_id
1 'polypeptide(L)'
;MILITTVHAYSCCAEHIYRLFPIGELDNNVILVEFSLSRNCNMDGKEFEFWTKGTVNLVSSRGDSLEILQIVDTIDIIDCYCSYEDYYQKTIIESEITRSYLKALNKAKTYNGFTVAKLGNIKFNDTTNIKKYEERTDSSYTYIIRYKDLITIDIGLEFIISCAPDKVAEVREYKTTNYKITVIRMRCRLLDEQAIEHNRKRFVNIESAIWKEQAQWHGIAKDFMIIEPINR
;
A
#
# COMPACT_ATOMS: atom_id res chain seq x y z
N MET A 1 -1.27 19.05 32.98
CA MET A 1 -0.78 18.59 31.66
C MET A 1 -1.04 17.10 31.62
N ILE A 2 -2.07 16.68 30.88
CA ILE A 2 -2.44 15.26 30.80
C ILE A 2 -1.65 14.67 29.64
N LEU A 3 -0.62 13.91 29.96
CA LEU A 3 0.09 13.09 29.00
C LEU A 3 -0.80 11.88 28.70
N ILE A 4 -1.58 11.94 27.63
CA ILE A 4 -2.30 10.77 27.12
C ILE A 4 -1.26 9.94 26.36
N THR A 5 -0.56 9.05 27.07
CA THR A 5 0.21 7.99 26.43
C THR A 5 -0.77 6.94 25.91
N THR A 6 -0.96 6.88 24.61
CA THR A 6 -1.59 5.73 23.97
C THR A 6 -0.66 4.53 24.16
N VAL A 7 -1.02 3.64 25.10
CA VAL A 7 -0.39 2.33 25.22
C VAL A 7 -0.79 1.57 23.96
N HIS A 8 0.08 1.59 22.95
CA HIS A 8 -0.04 0.68 21.83
C HIS A 8 0.29 -0.70 22.37
N ALA A 9 -0.74 -1.51 22.61
CA ALA A 9 -0.54 -2.93 22.77
C ALA A 9 -0.01 -3.43 21.42
N TYR A 10 1.31 -3.61 21.33
CA TYR A 10 1.91 -4.38 20.25
C TYR A 10 1.42 -5.82 20.41
N SER A 11 0.30 -6.15 19.77
CA SER A 11 -0.01 -7.54 19.46
C SER A 11 1.25 -8.13 18.87
N CYS A 12 1.70 -9.28 19.38
CA CYS A 12 2.99 -9.83 19.02
C CYS A 12 3.16 -9.87 17.51
N CYS A 13 2.11 -10.11 16.71
CA CYS A 13 2.18 -10.00 15.25
C CYS A 13 1.22 -8.93 14.69
N ALA A 14 1.78 -7.82 14.20
CA ALA A 14 1.06 -6.76 13.50
C ALA A 14 1.74 -6.42 12.16
N GLU A 15 0.96 -6.04 11.14
CA GLU A 15 1.47 -5.51 9.88
C GLU A 15 0.74 -4.20 9.54
N HIS A 16 1.50 -3.14 9.30
CA HIS A 16 0.95 -1.89 8.75
C HIS A 16 1.04 -1.91 7.24
N ILE A 17 -0.07 -1.55 6.60
CA ILE A 17 -0.23 -1.52 5.17
C ILE A 17 -0.63 -0.11 4.74
N TYR A 18 0.21 0.49 3.91
CA TYR A 18 -0.12 1.74 3.23
C TYR A 18 -0.08 1.50 1.73
N ARG A 19 -1.21 1.70 1.05
CA ARG A 19 -1.34 1.43 -0.39
C ARG A 19 -2.01 2.58 -1.13
N LEU A 20 -1.53 2.83 -2.34
CA LEU A 20 -2.02 3.87 -3.23
C LEU A 20 -2.40 3.25 -4.57
N PHE A 21 -3.64 3.45 -4.99
CA PHE A 21 -4.13 3.04 -6.30
C PHE A 21 -4.55 4.27 -7.08
N PRO A 22 -3.72 4.79 -8.01
CA PRO A 22 -4.15 5.80 -8.96
C PRO A 22 -5.33 5.28 -9.76
N ILE A 23 -6.45 6.00 -9.73
CA ILE A 23 -7.69 5.60 -10.42
C ILE A 23 -8.08 6.54 -11.55
N GLY A 24 -7.54 7.75 -11.57
CA GLY A 24 -7.87 8.71 -12.60
C GLY A 24 -7.30 10.09 -12.35
N GLU A 25 -7.90 11.06 -13.00
CA GLU A 25 -7.52 12.47 -12.97
C GLU A 25 -8.77 13.34 -12.86
N LEU A 26 -8.68 14.40 -12.08
CA LEU A 26 -9.71 15.43 -11.93
C LEU A 26 -9.04 16.79 -11.75
N ASP A 27 -9.44 17.80 -12.52
CA ASP A 27 -8.91 19.16 -12.45
C ASP A 27 -7.37 19.24 -12.48
N ASN A 28 -6.74 18.45 -13.36
CA ASN A 28 -5.28 18.29 -13.47
C ASN A 28 -4.59 17.75 -12.21
N ASN A 29 -5.30 17.03 -11.34
CA ASN A 29 -4.72 16.33 -10.20
C ASN A 29 -4.97 14.83 -10.33
N VAL A 30 -3.98 14.02 -9.97
CA VAL A 30 -4.14 12.57 -9.92
C VAL A 30 -5.04 12.22 -8.74
N ILE A 31 -6.06 11.40 -9.02
CA ILE A 31 -7.00 10.91 -8.02
C ILE A 31 -6.67 9.47 -7.69
N LEU A 32 -6.60 9.17 -6.38
CA LEU A 32 -6.18 7.87 -5.87
C LEU A 32 -7.13 7.32 -4.84
N VAL A 33 -7.14 6.00 -4.72
CA VAL A 33 -7.65 5.31 -3.54
C VAL A 33 -6.48 5.04 -2.61
N GLU A 34 -6.53 5.60 -1.41
CA GLU A 34 -5.59 5.36 -0.33
C GLU A 34 -6.16 4.32 0.62
N PHE A 35 -5.38 3.29 0.91
CA PHE A 35 -5.64 2.32 1.97
C PHE A 35 -4.60 2.50 3.07
N SER A 36 -5.06 2.79 4.28
CA SER A 36 -4.23 2.78 5.49
C SER A 36 -4.81 1.72 6.44
N LEU A 37 -4.21 0.54 6.43
CA LEU A 37 -4.71 -0.65 7.12
C LEU A 37 -3.69 -1.17 8.14
N SER A 38 -4.20 -1.82 9.18
CA SER A 38 -3.42 -2.54 10.18
C SER A 38 -4.00 -3.93 10.34
N ARG A 39 -3.20 -4.94 10.03
CA ARG A 39 -3.51 -6.35 10.33
C ARG A 39 -2.91 -6.70 11.67
N ASN A 40 -3.66 -7.41 12.49
CA ASN A 40 -3.18 -7.88 13.79
C ASN A 40 -3.69 -9.30 14.01
N CYS A 41 -3.13 -9.95 15.02
CA CYS A 41 -3.64 -11.22 15.51
C CYS A 41 -3.75 -11.22 17.03
N ASN A 42 -4.66 -12.05 17.54
CA ASN A 42 -4.63 -12.52 18.91
C ASN A 42 -4.51 -14.04 18.91
N MET A 43 -3.78 -14.56 19.89
CA MET A 43 -3.67 -15.99 20.12
C MET A 43 -4.73 -16.39 21.14
N ASP A 44 -5.64 -17.28 20.76
CA ASP A 44 -6.59 -17.90 21.68
C ASP A 44 -6.43 -19.43 21.62
N GLY A 45 -5.63 -19.96 22.55
CA GLY A 45 -5.26 -21.38 22.55
C GLY A 45 -4.29 -21.76 21.41
N LYS A 46 -4.71 -22.65 20.50
CA LYS A 46 -3.90 -23.13 19.35
C LYS A 46 -4.26 -22.47 18.02
N GLU A 47 -5.34 -21.69 17.99
CA GLU A 47 -5.80 -20.97 16.80
C GLU A 47 -5.54 -19.47 16.99
N PHE A 48 -5.33 -18.76 15.88
CA PHE A 48 -5.16 -17.32 15.88
C PHE A 48 -6.42 -16.67 15.32
N GLU A 49 -6.92 -15.66 16.04
CA GLU A 49 -7.88 -14.71 15.50
C GLU A 49 -7.08 -13.63 14.76
N PHE A 50 -7.32 -13.48 13.46
CA PHE A 50 -6.73 -12.43 12.66
C PHE A 50 -7.77 -11.37 12.35
N TRP A 51 -7.43 -10.09 12.51
CA TRP A 51 -8.32 -8.98 12.16
C TRP A 51 -7.59 -7.88 11.40
N THR A 52 -8.34 -7.19 10.56
CA THR A 52 -7.89 -6.02 9.81
C THR A 52 -8.74 -4.82 10.19
N LYS A 53 -8.09 -3.72 10.53
CA LYS A 53 -8.77 -2.42 10.65
C LYS A 53 -8.09 -1.34 9.82
N GLY A 54 -8.84 -0.35 9.37
CA GLY A 54 -8.26 0.85 8.74
C GLY A 54 -9.24 1.66 7.92
N THR A 55 -8.71 2.69 7.26
CA THR A 55 -9.50 3.65 6.48
C THR A 55 -9.21 3.50 5.00
N VAL A 56 -10.24 3.74 4.20
CA VAL A 56 -10.15 3.83 2.74
C VAL A 56 -10.57 5.23 2.33
N ASN A 57 -9.64 5.98 1.75
CA ASN A 57 -9.85 7.38 1.39
C ASN A 57 -9.77 7.55 -0.12
N LEU A 58 -10.59 8.46 -0.65
CA LEU A 58 -10.42 9.05 -1.96
C LEU A 58 -9.59 10.32 -1.79
N VAL A 59 -8.43 10.37 -2.44
CA VAL A 59 -7.46 11.46 -2.26
C VAL A 59 -7.06 12.07 -3.59
N SER A 60 -6.64 13.33 -3.55
CA SER A 60 -6.08 14.08 -4.68
C SER A 60 -4.61 14.37 -4.43
N SER A 61 -3.76 14.18 -5.45
CA SER A 61 -2.36 14.61 -5.39
C SER A 61 -2.26 16.11 -5.59
N ARG A 62 -1.69 16.84 -4.63
CA ARG A 62 -1.45 18.28 -4.75
C ARG A 62 -0.04 18.62 -4.29
N GLY A 63 0.82 18.96 -5.25
CA GLY A 63 2.26 19.11 -5.00
C GLY A 63 2.84 17.82 -4.40
N ASP A 64 3.54 17.96 -3.29
CA ASP A 64 4.15 16.83 -2.55
C ASP A 64 3.21 16.23 -1.49
N SER A 65 1.91 16.51 -1.55
CA SER A 65 0.93 16.11 -0.54
C SER A 65 -0.27 15.37 -1.14
N LEU A 66 -0.95 14.60 -0.29
CA LEU A 66 -2.24 13.99 -0.59
C LEU A 66 -3.33 14.70 0.21
N GLU A 67 -4.31 15.28 -0.48
CA GLU A 67 -5.48 15.88 0.14
C GLU A 67 -6.64 14.89 0.14
N ILE A 68 -7.21 14.61 1.32
CA ILE A 68 -8.39 13.75 1.43
C ILE A 68 -9.59 14.49 0.85
N LEU A 69 -10.14 13.96 -0.24
CA LEU A 69 -11.39 14.43 -0.80
C LEU A 69 -12.58 13.87 -0.02
N GLN A 70 -12.51 12.59 0.34
CA GLN A 70 -13.57 11.90 1.03
C GLN A 70 -13.05 10.62 1.72
N ILE A 71 -13.56 10.33 2.91
CA ILE A 71 -13.49 8.99 3.51
C ILE A 71 -14.53 8.11 2.83
N VAL A 72 -14.09 7.07 2.12
CA VAL A 72 -14.95 6.19 1.33
C VAL A 72 -15.47 5.04 2.17
N ASP A 73 -14.60 4.43 2.98
CA ASP A 73 -14.95 3.28 3.79
C ASP A 73 -14.07 3.18 5.04
N THR A 74 -14.52 2.36 5.98
CA THR A 74 -13.72 1.88 7.11
C THR A 74 -13.80 0.37 7.10
N ILE A 75 -12.64 -0.29 7.08
CA ILE A 75 -12.54 -1.73 7.22
C ILE A 75 -12.31 -2.00 8.70
N ASP A 76 -13.14 -2.86 9.28
CA ASP A 76 -12.98 -3.39 10.64
C ASP A 76 -13.60 -4.78 10.66
N ILE A 77 -12.77 -5.81 10.46
CA ILE A 77 -13.22 -7.18 10.22
C ILE A 77 -12.34 -8.17 10.95
N ILE A 78 -12.92 -9.32 11.31
CA ILE A 78 -12.17 -10.53 11.60
C ILE A 78 -11.93 -11.24 10.26
N ASP A 79 -10.67 -11.34 9.86
CA ASP A 79 -10.23 -11.93 8.59
C ASP A 79 -10.45 -13.46 8.58
N CYS A 80 -10.02 -14.14 9.65
CA CYS A 80 -10.19 -15.58 9.86
C CYS A 80 -9.92 -15.95 11.33
N TYR A 81 -10.40 -17.13 11.73
CA TYR A 81 -9.86 -17.93 12.83
C TYR A 81 -9.04 -19.06 12.20
N CYS A 82 -7.71 -18.92 12.18
CA CYS A 82 -6.86 -19.87 11.46
C CYS A 82 -5.40 -19.89 11.97
N SER A 83 -4.53 -20.70 11.34
CA SER A 83 -3.09 -20.68 11.61
C SER A 83 -2.38 -19.64 10.72
N TYR A 84 -1.14 -19.28 11.05
CA TYR A 84 -0.31 -18.44 10.17
C TYR A 84 -0.13 -19.03 8.77
N GLU A 85 -0.01 -20.36 8.68
CA GLU A 85 0.23 -21.08 7.42
C GLU A 85 -0.99 -21.02 6.50
N ASP A 86 -2.20 -21.03 7.08
CA ASP A 86 -3.47 -21.00 6.34
C ASP A 86 -3.99 -19.58 6.07
N TYR A 87 -3.43 -18.56 6.73
CA TYR A 87 -3.97 -17.19 6.70
C TYR A 87 -4.16 -16.67 5.27
N TYR A 88 -3.19 -16.89 4.39
CA TYR A 88 -3.24 -16.38 3.02
C TYR A 88 -4.39 -16.97 2.18
N GLN A 89 -4.75 -18.22 2.46
CA GLN A 89 -5.80 -18.95 1.76
C GLN A 89 -7.18 -18.66 2.36
N LYS A 90 -7.25 -18.48 3.69
CA LYS A 90 -8.52 -18.30 4.42
C LYS A 90 -8.96 -16.85 4.62
N THR A 91 -8.05 -15.88 4.48
CA THR A 91 -8.40 -14.46 4.68
C THR A 91 -9.43 -13.96 3.67
N ILE A 92 -10.40 -13.18 4.17
CA ILE A 92 -11.40 -12.48 3.37
C ILE A 92 -11.00 -11.02 3.05
N ILE A 93 -9.84 -10.55 3.51
CA ILE A 93 -9.45 -9.14 3.37
C ILE A 93 -9.45 -8.67 1.90
N GLU A 94 -9.13 -9.56 0.96
CA GLU A 94 -9.11 -9.24 -0.46
C GLU A 94 -10.49 -8.83 -1.01
N SER A 95 -11.58 -9.49 -0.57
CA SER A 95 -12.92 -9.10 -0.99
C SER A 95 -13.32 -7.76 -0.41
N GLU A 96 -12.91 -7.45 0.82
CA GLU A 96 -13.19 -6.16 1.47
C GLU A 96 -12.41 -5.01 0.83
N ILE A 97 -11.14 -5.24 0.48
CA ILE A 97 -10.35 -4.30 -0.31
C ILE A 97 -11.01 -4.10 -1.68
N THR A 98 -11.44 -5.17 -2.34
CA THR A 98 -12.10 -5.09 -3.65
C THR A 98 -13.37 -4.26 -3.60
N ARG A 99 -14.23 -4.53 -2.62
CA ARG A 99 -15.48 -3.80 -2.39
C ARG A 99 -15.21 -2.32 -2.15
N SER A 100 -14.27 -2.00 -1.26
CA SER A 100 -13.93 -0.62 -0.90
C SER A 100 -13.29 0.15 -2.06
N TYR A 101 -12.42 -0.50 -2.83
CA TYR A 101 -11.81 0.08 -4.03
C TYR A 101 -12.85 0.42 -5.10
N LEU A 102 -13.74 -0.51 -5.42
CA LEU A 102 -14.80 -0.28 -6.42
C LEU A 102 -15.76 0.81 -5.96
N LYS A 103 -16.07 0.87 -4.66
CA LYS A 103 -16.86 1.97 -4.07
C LYS A 103 -16.18 3.32 -4.29
N ALA A 104 -14.87 3.40 -4.06
CA ALA A 104 -14.08 4.63 -4.27
C ALA A 104 -14.03 5.03 -5.75
N LEU A 105 -13.77 4.07 -6.64
CA LEU A 105 -13.75 4.28 -8.08
C LEU A 105 -15.11 4.77 -8.61
N ASN A 106 -16.20 4.12 -8.21
CA ASN A 106 -17.54 4.52 -8.60
C ASN A 106 -17.89 5.92 -8.06
N LYS A 107 -17.45 6.25 -6.84
CA LYS A 107 -17.62 7.59 -6.30
C LYS A 107 -16.85 8.63 -7.10
N ALA A 108 -15.59 8.38 -7.44
CA ALA A 108 -14.79 9.29 -8.27
C ALA A 108 -15.42 9.52 -9.65
N LYS A 109 -15.96 8.46 -10.28
CA LYS A 109 -16.70 8.54 -11.56
C LYS A 109 -17.94 9.46 -11.52
N THR A 110 -18.44 9.84 -10.34
CA THR A 110 -19.54 10.81 -10.22
C THR A 110 -19.10 12.27 -10.30
N TYR A 111 -17.81 12.56 -10.18
CA TYR A 111 -17.31 13.93 -10.30
C TYR A 111 -17.26 14.37 -11.76
N ASN A 112 -17.79 15.56 -12.04
CA ASN A 112 -17.75 16.13 -13.37
C ASN A 112 -16.29 16.38 -13.80
N GLY A 113 -15.91 15.93 -15.01
CA GLY A 113 -14.54 16.06 -15.52
C GLY A 113 -13.58 14.95 -15.07
N PHE A 114 -14.00 14.01 -14.22
CA PHE A 114 -13.15 12.87 -13.85
C PHE A 114 -12.86 11.98 -15.07
N THR A 115 -11.58 11.68 -15.29
CA THR A 115 -11.12 10.77 -16.34
C THR A 115 -10.41 9.57 -15.74
N VAL A 116 -10.83 8.37 -16.14
CA VAL A 116 -10.28 7.11 -15.65
C VAL A 116 -8.84 6.90 -16.14
N ALA A 117 -7.95 6.48 -15.25
CA ALA A 117 -6.57 6.14 -15.60
C ALA A 117 -6.49 4.84 -16.42
N LYS A 118 -5.52 4.77 -17.32
CA LYS A 118 -5.12 3.57 -18.03
C LYS A 118 -4.00 2.85 -17.26
N LEU A 119 -4.03 1.52 -17.26
CA LEU A 119 -2.92 0.74 -16.74
C LEU A 119 -1.73 0.77 -17.70
N GLY A 120 -0.53 0.80 -17.14
CA GLY A 120 0.73 0.63 -17.84
C GLY A 120 1.33 -0.73 -17.55
N ASN A 121 2.65 -0.76 -17.29
CA ASN A 121 3.35 -2.00 -16.95
C ASN A 121 3.21 -2.36 -15.47
N ILE A 122 3.34 -3.66 -15.19
CA ILE A 122 3.54 -4.17 -13.84
C ILE A 122 4.79 -5.05 -13.80
N LYS A 123 5.66 -4.81 -12.83
CA LYS A 123 6.86 -5.61 -12.56
C LYS A 123 6.82 -6.09 -11.12
N PHE A 124 7.19 -7.34 -10.90
CA PHE A 124 7.24 -7.93 -9.56
C PHE A 124 8.67 -8.24 -9.14
N ASN A 125 8.92 -8.20 -7.84
CA ASN A 125 10.19 -8.56 -7.20
C ASN A 125 11.42 -7.88 -7.85
N ASP A 126 11.35 -6.56 -8.10
CA ASP A 126 12.41 -5.77 -8.73
C ASP A 126 13.53 -5.39 -7.75
N THR A 127 14.24 -6.39 -7.23
CA THR A 127 15.28 -6.19 -6.21
C THR A 127 16.63 -5.76 -6.79
N THR A 128 16.88 -5.95 -8.08
CA THR A 128 18.18 -5.65 -8.71
C THR A 128 18.49 -4.16 -8.80
N ASN A 129 17.46 -3.32 -8.74
CA ASN A 129 17.57 -1.87 -8.87
C ASN A 129 17.61 -1.13 -7.53
N ILE A 130 17.74 -1.87 -6.43
CA ILE A 130 17.73 -1.32 -5.07
C ILE A 130 19.17 -1.18 -4.59
N LYS A 131 19.50 0.01 -4.09
CA LYS A 131 20.73 0.26 -3.35
C LYS A 131 20.39 0.69 -1.92
N LYS A 132 21.09 0.13 -0.95
CA LYS A 132 20.92 0.40 0.47
C LYS A 132 22.16 1.10 0.99
N TYR A 133 21.96 2.18 1.72
CA TYR A 133 23.04 2.94 2.33
C TYR A 133 22.65 3.32 3.74
N GLU A 134 23.64 3.36 4.61
CA GLU A 134 23.54 4.01 5.90
C GLU A 134 24.17 5.39 5.75
N GLU A 135 23.37 6.44 5.91
CA GLU A 135 23.90 7.80 6.02
C GLU A 135 23.97 8.19 7.49
N ARG A 136 25.16 8.64 7.89
CA ARG A 136 25.41 9.12 9.24
C ARG A 136 25.36 10.64 9.20
N THR A 137 24.36 11.22 9.86
CA THR A 137 24.42 12.64 10.23
C THR A 137 24.98 12.75 11.66
N ASP A 138 25.41 13.94 12.06
CA ASP A 138 26.13 14.18 13.33
C ASP A 138 25.36 13.69 14.59
N SER A 139 24.07 13.40 14.47
CA SER A 139 23.22 12.92 15.57
C SER A 139 22.28 11.74 15.24
N SER A 140 22.24 11.22 14.01
CA SER A 140 21.36 10.09 13.66
C SER A 140 21.89 9.21 12.53
N TYR A 141 21.46 7.95 12.54
CA TYR A 141 21.61 7.02 11.43
C TYR A 141 20.31 7.06 10.61
N THR A 142 20.42 7.38 9.32
CA THR A 142 19.31 7.23 8.37
C THR A 142 19.57 6.00 7.52
N TYR A 143 18.53 5.19 7.34
CA TYR A 143 18.60 3.98 6.54
C TYR A 143 17.95 4.28 5.20
N ILE A 144 18.77 4.45 4.18
CA ILE A 144 18.32 4.98 2.90
C ILE A 144 18.17 3.85 1.90
N ILE A 145 17.01 3.81 1.26
CA ILE A 145 16.75 2.96 0.11
C ILE A 145 16.59 3.82 -1.12
N ARG A 146 17.45 3.54 -2.10
CA ARG A 146 17.37 4.15 -3.42
C ARG A 146 16.88 3.12 -4.42
N TYR A 147 15.79 3.43 -5.12
CA TYR A 147 15.30 2.64 -6.25
C TYR A 147 15.59 3.37 -7.56
N LYS A 148 16.53 2.83 -8.35
CA LYS A 148 17.10 3.50 -9.54
C LYS A 148 17.53 4.93 -9.21
N ASP A 149 17.33 5.87 -10.12
CA ASP A 149 17.52 7.31 -9.89
C ASP A 149 16.19 8.01 -9.64
N LEU A 150 15.16 7.24 -9.27
CA LEU A 150 13.77 7.71 -9.21
C LEU A 150 13.35 8.19 -7.82
N ILE A 151 13.78 7.50 -6.76
CA ILE A 151 13.39 7.84 -5.40
C ILE A 151 14.45 7.42 -4.38
N THR A 152 14.59 8.26 -3.35
CA THR A 152 15.40 8.04 -2.15
C THR A 152 14.45 8.05 -0.95
N ILE A 153 14.47 6.99 -0.15
CA ILE A 153 13.52 6.78 0.95
C ILE A 153 14.30 6.56 2.23
N ASP A 154 14.03 7.37 3.25
CA ASP A 154 14.53 7.13 4.60
C ASP A 154 13.53 6.24 5.36
N ILE A 155 13.91 4.98 5.61
CA ILE A 155 13.08 4.04 6.37
C ILE A 155 13.39 4.09 7.88
N GLY A 156 14.38 4.87 8.32
CA GLY A 156 14.74 5.01 9.73
C GLY A 156 13.68 5.74 10.58
N LEU A 157 12.78 6.48 9.92
CA LEU A 157 11.66 7.19 10.56
C LEU A 157 10.39 6.32 10.72
N GLU A 158 10.39 5.10 10.16
CA GLU A 158 9.24 4.21 10.23
C GLU A 158 9.25 3.39 11.52
N PHE A 159 8.08 3.19 12.14
CA PHE A 159 7.95 2.38 13.36
C PHE A 159 8.04 0.88 13.05
N ILE A 160 9.27 0.38 12.88
CA ILE A 160 9.54 -0.99 12.44
C ILE A 160 9.75 -1.89 13.67
N ILE A 161 8.92 -2.92 13.82
CA ILE A 161 9.05 -3.90 14.91
C ILE A 161 10.18 -4.90 14.61
N SER A 162 10.16 -5.55 13.44
CA SER A 162 11.24 -6.47 13.05
C SER A 162 11.53 -6.57 11.56
N CYS A 163 10.60 -6.17 10.68
CA CYS A 163 10.71 -6.36 9.24
C CYS A 163 10.65 -5.04 8.48
N ALA A 164 11.82 -4.48 8.14
CA ALA A 164 11.93 -3.23 7.38
C ALA A 164 11.52 -3.42 5.91
N PRO A 165 10.81 -2.46 5.29
CA PRO A 165 10.37 -2.56 3.88
C PRO A 165 11.54 -2.33 2.92
N ASP A 166 12.45 -3.31 2.83
CA ASP A 166 13.77 -3.15 2.19
C ASP A 166 13.90 -3.74 0.78
N LYS A 167 12.79 -4.26 0.23
CA LYS A 167 12.68 -4.86 -1.10
C LYS A 167 11.53 -4.23 -1.87
N VAL A 168 11.70 -4.11 -3.18
CA VAL A 168 10.65 -3.67 -4.11
C VAL A 168 9.93 -4.93 -4.60
N ALA A 169 8.77 -5.19 -4.01
CA ALA A 169 7.96 -6.37 -4.33
C ALA A 169 7.13 -6.17 -5.61
N GLU A 170 6.77 -4.93 -5.93
CA GLU A 170 5.93 -4.61 -7.07
C GLU A 170 6.18 -3.17 -7.53
N VAL A 171 6.14 -2.96 -8.84
CA VAL A 171 6.16 -1.64 -9.49
C VAL A 171 5.01 -1.60 -10.46
N ARG A 172 4.07 -0.68 -10.25
CA ARG A 172 2.86 -0.51 -11.06
C ARG A 172 2.91 0.84 -11.77
N GLU A 173 2.73 0.84 -13.08
CA GLU A 173 2.62 2.08 -13.85
C GLU A 173 1.16 2.33 -14.23
N TYR A 174 0.76 3.60 -14.19
CA TYR A 174 -0.54 4.10 -14.62
C TYR A 174 -0.33 5.32 -15.51
N LYS A 175 -1.29 5.62 -16.37
CA LYS A 175 -1.29 6.80 -17.24
C LYS A 175 -2.64 7.49 -17.18
N THR A 176 -2.62 8.78 -16.98
CA THR A 176 -3.77 9.68 -17.11
C THR A 176 -3.60 10.53 -18.36
N THR A 177 -4.42 11.56 -18.53
CA THR A 177 -4.28 12.49 -19.68
C THR A 177 -2.98 13.27 -19.56
N ASN A 178 -2.68 13.77 -18.35
CA ASN A 178 -1.55 14.67 -18.13
C ASN A 178 -0.34 14.00 -17.46
N TYR A 179 -0.51 12.84 -16.83
CA TYR A 179 0.53 12.24 -15.99
C TYR A 179 0.82 10.77 -16.28
N LYS A 180 2.11 10.41 -16.22
CA LYS A 180 2.59 9.06 -15.96
C LYS A 180 2.78 8.91 -14.45
N ILE A 181 2.22 7.85 -13.88
CA ILE A 181 2.33 7.57 -12.45
C ILE A 181 3.03 6.23 -12.26
N THR A 182 4.05 6.20 -11.41
CA THR A 182 4.75 4.98 -11.01
C THR A 182 4.56 4.76 -9.53
N VAL A 183 4.00 3.62 -9.13
CA VAL A 183 3.84 3.21 -7.74
C VAL A 183 4.81 2.08 -7.43
N ILE A 184 5.61 2.25 -6.39
CA ILE A 184 6.64 1.32 -5.93
C ILE A 184 6.19 0.74 -4.60
N ARG A 185 5.91 -0.57 -4.57
CA ARG A 185 5.53 -1.32 -3.37
C ARG A 185 6.78 -1.82 -2.67
N MET A 186 7.05 -1.28 -1.49
CA MET A 186 8.16 -1.70 -0.63
C MET A 186 7.72 -2.60 0.52
N ARG A 187 8.53 -3.61 0.78
CA ARG A 187 8.18 -4.81 1.56
C ARG A 187 9.44 -5.48 2.09
N CYS A 188 9.34 -6.20 3.20
CA CYS A 188 10.49 -6.96 3.72
C CYS A 188 10.61 -8.37 3.11
N ARG A 189 9.50 -8.94 2.63
CA ARG A 189 9.42 -10.20 1.89
C ARG A 189 8.95 -9.96 0.46
N LEU A 190 9.49 -10.74 -0.46
CA LEU A 190 9.04 -10.76 -1.85
C LEU A 190 7.70 -11.46 -1.99
N LEU A 191 7.01 -11.20 -3.11
CA LEU A 191 5.81 -11.96 -3.47
C LEU A 191 6.21 -13.35 -3.96
N ASP A 192 5.43 -14.35 -3.57
CA ASP A 192 5.55 -15.69 -4.13
C ASP A 192 4.92 -15.78 -5.53
N GLU A 193 5.15 -16.91 -6.20
CA GLU A 193 4.68 -17.12 -7.56
C GLU A 193 3.15 -17.09 -7.66
N GLN A 194 2.45 -17.64 -6.67
CA GLN A 194 0.99 -17.66 -6.62
C GLN A 194 0.42 -16.24 -6.54
N ALA A 195 0.96 -15.38 -5.67
CA ALA A 195 0.56 -13.99 -5.57
C ALA A 195 0.89 -13.20 -6.85
N ILE A 196 2.05 -13.45 -7.45
CA ILE A 196 2.45 -12.81 -8.72
C ILE A 196 1.48 -13.17 -9.83
N GLU A 197 1.17 -14.45 -10.01
CA GLU A 197 0.26 -14.92 -11.06
C GLU A 197 -1.14 -14.31 -10.86
N HIS A 198 -1.64 -14.34 -9.64
CA HIS A 198 -2.93 -13.78 -9.28
C HIS A 198 -3.00 -12.27 -9.55
N ASN A 199 -2.04 -11.49 -9.06
CA ASN A 199 -2.01 -10.05 -9.24
C ASN A 199 -1.82 -9.64 -10.71
N ARG A 200 -1.03 -10.40 -11.47
CA ARG A 200 -0.86 -10.18 -12.92
C ARG A 200 -2.16 -10.36 -13.68
N LYS A 201 -2.96 -11.39 -13.36
CA LYS A 201 -4.28 -11.62 -13.98
C LYS A 201 -5.29 -10.51 -13.66
N ARG A 202 -5.13 -9.83 -12.52
CA ARG A 202 -6.01 -8.75 -12.07
C ARG A 202 -5.61 -7.38 -12.61
N PHE A 203 -4.32 -7.13 -12.86
CA PHE A 203 -3.82 -5.88 -13.42
C PHE A 203 -4.04 -5.77 -14.94
N VAL A 204 -5.31 -5.77 -15.35
CA VAL A 204 -5.75 -5.77 -16.76
C VAL A 204 -6.60 -4.53 -17.09
N ASN A 205 -7.49 -4.14 -16.19
CA ASN A 205 -8.26 -2.90 -16.25
C ASN A 205 -8.33 -2.24 -14.87
N ILE A 206 -8.78 -0.99 -14.83
CA ILE A 206 -8.76 -0.24 -13.57
C ILE A 206 -9.66 -0.89 -12.53
N GLU A 207 -10.82 -1.41 -12.91
CA GLU A 207 -11.79 -2.02 -12.01
C GLU A 207 -11.23 -3.24 -11.26
N SER A 208 -10.32 -3.99 -11.89
CA SER A 208 -9.68 -5.15 -11.28
C SER A 208 -8.26 -4.91 -10.79
N ALA A 209 -7.66 -3.71 -10.95
CA ALA A 209 -6.27 -3.38 -10.63
C ALA A 209 -5.96 -3.26 -9.12
N ILE A 210 -6.33 -4.29 -8.39
CA ILE A 210 -6.23 -4.45 -6.95
C ILE A 210 -5.67 -5.83 -6.62
N TRP A 211 -5.22 -5.95 -5.37
CA TRP A 211 -4.23 -6.92 -4.97
C TRP A 211 -4.72 -8.05 -4.08
N LYS A 212 -3.93 -9.12 -4.11
CA LYS A 212 -3.78 -10.11 -3.06
C LYS A 212 -2.32 -10.16 -2.62
N GLU A 213 -2.06 -10.08 -1.32
CA GLU A 213 -0.71 -10.32 -0.80
C GLU A 213 -0.71 -11.01 0.56
N GLN A 214 0.27 -11.90 0.75
CA GLN A 214 0.55 -12.52 2.05
C GLN A 214 0.90 -11.48 3.09
N ALA A 215 0.44 -11.64 4.33
CA ALA A 215 0.90 -10.81 5.43
C ALA A 215 2.37 -11.10 5.76
N GLN A 216 3.13 -10.05 6.08
CA GLN A 216 4.53 -10.22 6.48
C GLN A 216 4.69 -10.53 7.96
N TRP A 217 3.76 -10.03 8.77
CA TRP A 217 3.77 -10.01 10.24
C TRP A 217 5.02 -9.32 10.81
N HIS A 218 4.83 -8.45 11.80
CA HIS A 218 5.87 -7.64 12.44
C HIS A 218 6.57 -6.63 11.51
N GLY A 219 5.88 -6.20 10.46
CA GLY A 219 6.46 -5.44 9.38
C GLY A 219 5.59 -4.30 8.89
N ILE A 220 6.14 -3.56 7.93
CA ILE A 220 5.42 -2.53 7.19
C ILE A 220 5.51 -2.88 5.71
N ALA A 221 4.42 -2.67 5.01
CA ALA A 221 4.36 -2.78 3.58
C ALA A 221 3.74 -1.50 3.01
N LYS A 222 4.53 -0.71 2.28
CA LYS A 222 4.24 0.70 1.95
C LYS A 222 4.41 0.99 0.47
N ASP A 223 3.47 1.76 -0.08
CA ASP A 223 3.55 2.30 -1.43
C ASP A 223 4.22 3.67 -1.42
N PHE A 224 5.14 3.87 -2.36
CA PHE A 224 5.70 5.17 -2.72
C PHE A 224 5.29 5.50 -4.14
N MET A 225 5.09 6.77 -4.44
CA MET A 225 4.54 7.20 -5.72
C MET A 225 5.39 8.30 -6.35
N ILE A 226 5.54 8.22 -7.67
CA ILE A 226 6.17 9.23 -8.52
C ILE A 226 5.15 9.65 -9.57
N ILE A 227 4.96 10.96 -9.75
CA ILE A 227 4.06 11.54 -10.74
C ILE A 227 4.89 12.40 -11.69
N GLU A 228 4.86 12.05 -12.98
CA GLU A 228 5.62 12.71 -14.05
C GLU A 228 4.65 13.30 -15.09
N PRO A 229 4.74 14.59 -15.45
CA PRO A 229 3.97 15.15 -16.55
C PRO A 229 4.33 14.47 -17.89
N ILE A 230 3.33 14.19 -18.73
CA ILE A 230 3.56 13.53 -20.05
C ILE A 230 4.09 14.53 -21.10
N ASN A 231 3.72 15.82 -20.99
CA ASN A 231 3.99 16.84 -22.02
C ASN A 231 4.83 18.01 -21.51
N ARG A 232 5.95 17.75 -20.83
CA ARG A 232 6.93 18.79 -20.50
C ARG A 232 8.31 18.44 -21.05
#